data_AF-A0A7C6KNN6-F1
#
_entry.id   AF-A0A7C6KNN6-F1
#
_cell.length_a   1.000
_cell.length_b   1.000
_cell.length_c   1.000
_cell.angle_alpha   90.00
_cell.angle_beta   90.00
_cell.angle_gamma   90.00
#
_symmetry.space_group_name_H-M   'P 1'
#
loop_
_entity.id
_entity.type
_entity.pdbx_description
1 polymer ?
#
loop_
_entity_poly.entity_id
_entity_poly.type
_entity_poly.pdbx_seq_one_letter_code
_entity_poly.pdbx_strand_id
1 'polypeptide(L)'
;MPWLRVACYQKEQDMENHTLTIAAIIALLILAVAGTGEQPGVLTPSEPVLGEDSSQSAPPPTPPAPAPDVPQVSPEDRLLLARLIRAEAEGEPFEGQVAVGATVLNRVKSPSYPDTIPGVIYQIDSGYWQYQVVQNGSINLPPTPTSLAAADQALRGDDPSWGAIGFYNPAKTNNPWVRSRPVTRVIGNHVFFR
;
A
#
# COMPACT_ATOMS: atom_id res chain seq x y z
N MET A 1 21.05 46.26 7.73
CA MET A 1 21.40 44.82 7.74
C MET A 1 21.13 44.22 6.34
N PRO A 2 22.06 44.34 5.37
CA PRO A 2 21.83 43.96 3.96
C PRO A 2 21.85 42.45 3.66
N TRP A 3 22.34 41.65 4.61
CA TRP A 3 22.66 40.23 4.41
C TRP A 3 21.45 39.29 4.32
N LEU A 4 20.30 39.67 4.86
CA LEU A 4 19.08 38.83 4.83
C LEU A 4 18.37 38.84 3.47
N ARG A 5 18.57 39.88 2.64
CA ARG A 5 17.97 39.93 1.29
C ARG A 5 18.73 39.07 0.28
N VAL A 6 20.05 38.91 0.45
CA VAL A 6 20.89 38.10 -0.47
C VAL A 6 20.59 36.60 -0.33
N ALA A 7 20.41 36.11 0.90
CA ALA A 7 20.10 34.70 1.15
C ALA A 7 18.70 34.28 0.67
N CYS A 8 17.73 35.19 0.71
CA CYS A 8 16.37 34.93 0.22
C CYS A 8 16.34 34.87 -1.31
N TYR A 9 17.04 35.80 -1.98
CA TYR A 9 17.13 35.84 -3.44
C TYR A 9 17.87 34.62 -4.01
N GLN A 10 18.93 34.16 -3.32
CA GLN A 10 19.69 32.99 -3.76
C GLN A 10 18.87 31.69 -3.70
N LYS A 11 17.97 31.56 -2.72
CA LYS A 11 17.10 30.38 -2.55
C LYS A 11 15.96 30.34 -3.57
N GLU A 12 15.51 31.50 -4.02
CA GLU A 12 14.42 31.65 -4.99
C GLU A 12 14.92 31.38 -6.42
N GLN A 13 16.13 31.85 -6.76
CA GLN A 13 16.82 31.53 -8.01
C GLN A 13 17.13 30.03 -8.18
N ASP A 14 17.41 29.32 -7.08
CA ASP A 14 17.70 27.89 -7.10
C ASP A 14 16.45 27.04 -7.40
N MET A 15 15.27 27.47 -6.93
CA MET A 15 13.99 26.80 -7.22
C MET A 15 13.53 27.02 -8.67
N GLU A 16 13.80 28.18 -9.25
CA GLU A 16 13.46 28.47 -10.66
C GLU A 16 14.32 27.64 -11.63
N ASN A 17 15.64 27.51 -11.38
CA ASN A 17 16.54 26.70 -12.22
C ASN A 17 16.28 25.18 -12.09
N HIS A 18 15.91 24.69 -10.91
CA HIS A 18 15.54 23.28 -10.73
C HIS A 18 14.23 22.93 -11.45
N THR A 19 13.24 23.83 -11.44
CA THR A 19 11.95 23.60 -12.11
C THR A 19 12.09 23.59 -13.63
N LEU A 20 12.91 24.50 -14.19
CA LEU A 20 13.19 24.55 -15.63
C LEU A 20 14.00 23.35 -16.13
N THR A 21 14.90 22.81 -15.30
CA THR A 21 15.69 21.60 -15.64
C THR A 21 14.84 20.33 -15.63
N ILE A 22 13.93 20.18 -14.66
CA ILE A 22 13.03 19.02 -14.58
C ILE A 22 12.01 19.02 -15.73
N ALA A 23 11.46 20.19 -16.09
CA ALA A 23 10.52 20.30 -17.21
C ALA A 23 11.17 19.96 -18.57
N ALA A 24 12.43 20.33 -18.79
CA ALA A 24 13.16 20.00 -20.02
C ALA A 24 13.45 18.50 -20.16
N ILE A 25 13.75 17.80 -19.05
CA ILE A 25 13.96 16.34 -19.04
C ILE A 25 12.66 15.59 -19.34
N ILE A 26 11.51 16.04 -18.80
CA ILE A 26 10.21 15.43 -19.05
C ILE A 26 9.76 15.66 -20.51
N ALA A 27 10.02 16.84 -21.09
CA ALA A 27 9.69 17.13 -22.49
C ALA A 27 10.55 16.30 -23.49
N LEU A 28 11.81 15.99 -23.17
CA LEU A 28 12.67 15.14 -24.00
C LEU A 28 12.26 13.65 -23.97
N LEU A 29 11.58 13.19 -22.92
CA LEU A 29 11.15 11.80 -22.77
C LEU A 29 9.83 11.45 -23.48
N ILE A 30 9.06 12.45 -23.94
CA ILE A 30 7.75 12.24 -24.59
C ILE A 30 7.86 12.14 -26.13
N LEU A 31 8.99 12.47 -26.74
CA LEU A 31 9.12 12.61 -28.20
C LEU A 31 9.67 11.38 -28.97
N ALA A 32 9.62 10.18 -28.39
CA ALA A 32 10.25 8.99 -28.99
C ALA A 32 9.32 7.77 -29.26
N VAL A 33 8.01 7.95 -29.43
CA VAL A 33 7.11 6.89 -29.94
C VAL A 33 6.26 7.40 -31.10
N ALA A 34 6.84 7.37 -32.30
CA ALA A 34 6.09 7.37 -33.55
C ALA A 34 6.95 6.72 -34.64
N GLY A 35 6.80 5.41 -34.81
CA GLY A 35 7.50 4.60 -35.80
C GLY A 35 6.58 3.53 -36.38
N THR A 36 5.78 3.96 -37.37
CA THR A 36 5.19 3.25 -38.51
C THR A 36 5.08 1.72 -38.47
N GLY A 37 3.84 1.22 -38.43
CA GLY A 37 3.47 -0.13 -38.84
C GLY A 37 2.29 -0.07 -39.81
N GLU A 38 2.59 -0.23 -41.10
CA GLU A 38 1.66 -0.30 -42.23
C GLU A 38 1.14 -1.75 -42.37
N GLN A 39 -0.17 -1.96 -42.56
CA GLN A 39 -0.70 -3.08 -43.35
C GLN A 39 -2.08 -2.70 -43.95
N PRO A 40 -2.26 -2.80 -45.28
CA PRO A 40 -3.55 -2.62 -45.93
C PRO A 40 -4.26 -3.95 -46.21
N GLY A 41 -5.59 -3.94 -46.02
CA GLY A 41 -6.55 -4.75 -46.79
C GLY A 41 -6.86 -6.14 -46.24
N VAL A 42 -8.14 -6.41 -45.97
CA VAL A 42 -9.07 -7.06 -46.92
C VAL A 42 -10.45 -7.16 -46.30
N LEU A 43 -11.45 -6.74 -47.08
CA LEU A 43 -12.88 -6.86 -46.84
C LEU A 43 -13.34 -8.30 -47.14
N THR A 44 -14.29 -8.84 -46.38
CA THR A 44 -15.51 -9.47 -46.92
C THR A 44 -16.50 -9.83 -45.78
N PRO A 45 -17.82 -9.71 -46.01
CA PRO A 45 -18.87 -10.20 -45.11
C PRO A 45 -19.57 -11.46 -45.67
N SER A 46 -19.99 -12.41 -44.83
CA SER A 46 -21.08 -13.40 -45.07
C SER A 46 -21.43 -14.06 -43.73
N GLU A 47 -22.59 -13.75 -43.11
CA GLU A 47 -23.86 -14.51 -43.13
C GLU A 47 -23.99 -15.59 -42.03
N PRO A 48 -25.22 -15.88 -41.55
CA PRO A 48 -25.49 -16.50 -40.26
C PRO A 48 -25.70 -18.03 -40.34
N VAL A 49 -25.38 -18.76 -39.27
CA VAL A 49 -25.81 -20.15 -39.10
C VAL A 49 -26.56 -20.30 -37.77
N LEU A 50 -27.86 -20.55 -37.91
CA LEU A 50 -28.75 -21.11 -36.90
C LEU A 50 -28.42 -22.59 -36.67
N GLY A 51 -28.57 -23.06 -35.43
CA GLY A 51 -29.21 -24.35 -35.16
C GLY A 51 -28.41 -25.40 -34.38
N GLU A 52 -29.08 -25.87 -33.31
CA GLU A 52 -29.03 -27.22 -32.70
C GLU A 52 -27.93 -27.48 -31.68
N ASP A 53 -28.24 -27.37 -30.38
CA ASP A 53 -28.88 -28.36 -29.48
C ASP A 53 -27.94 -29.50 -29.07
N SER A 54 -27.49 -29.42 -27.81
CA SER A 54 -27.26 -30.60 -26.96
C SER A 54 -27.23 -30.16 -25.50
N SER A 55 -28.40 -30.29 -24.87
CA SER A 55 -28.55 -30.36 -23.42
C SER A 55 -27.75 -31.53 -22.86
N GLN A 56 -26.71 -31.25 -22.07
CA GLN A 56 -26.24 -32.16 -21.02
C GLN A 56 -26.06 -31.38 -19.73
N SER A 57 -27.09 -31.47 -18.89
CA SER A 57 -27.07 -31.04 -17.50
C SER A 57 -26.19 -32.02 -16.72
N ALA A 58 -24.93 -31.64 -16.52
CA ALA A 58 -24.15 -32.19 -15.41
C ALA A 58 -24.74 -31.64 -14.10
N PRO A 59 -24.88 -32.45 -13.04
CA PRO A 59 -25.24 -31.92 -11.72
C PRO A 59 -24.21 -30.85 -11.33
N PRO A 60 -24.62 -29.76 -10.66
CA PRO A 60 -23.68 -28.75 -10.20
C PRO A 60 -22.58 -29.44 -9.38
N PRO A 61 -21.30 -29.08 -9.57
CA PRO A 61 -20.26 -29.58 -8.69
C PRO A 61 -20.66 -29.22 -7.26
N THR A 62 -20.63 -30.21 -6.37
CA THR A 62 -20.80 -30.01 -4.94
C THR A 62 -19.92 -28.83 -4.52
N PRO A 63 -20.44 -27.80 -3.81
CA PRO A 63 -19.60 -26.71 -3.39
C PRO A 63 -18.41 -27.28 -2.61
N PRO A 64 -17.17 -26.83 -2.91
CA PRO A 64 -16.02 -27.25 -2.14
C PRO A 64 -16.27 -26.93 -0.66
N ALA A 65 -15.85 -27.82 0.23
CA ALA A 65 -15.89 -27.60 1.67
C ALA A 65 -15.36 -26.19 2.02
N PRO A 66 -15.91 -25.52 3.05
CA PRO A 66 -15.51 -24.15 3.37
C PRO A 66 -14.00 -24.09 3.58
N ALA A 67 -13.36 -23.20 2.82
CA ALA A 67 -11.98 -22.81 3.04
C ALA A 67 -11.81 -22.33 4.49
N PRO A 68 -10.63 -22.52 5.12
CA PRO A 68 -10.38 -21.98 6.47
C PRO A 68 -10.78 -20.51 6.52
N ASP A 69 -11.43 -20.09 7.61
CA ASP A 69 -12.02 -18.77 7.82
C ASP A 69 -11.02 -17.65 7.50
N VAL A 70 -10.95 -17.25 6.23
CA VAL A 70 -10.33 -15.99 5.84
C VAL A 70 -11.35 -14.94 6.30
N PRO A 71 -11.00 -14.07 7.28
CA PRO A 71 -11.91 -13.02 7.70
C PRO A 71 -12.37 -12.30 6.44
N GLN A 72 -13.69 -12.25 6.22
CA GLN A 72 -14.25 -11.56 5.06
C GLN A 72 -13.93 -10.07 5.24
N VAL A 73 -12.83 -9.61 4.64
CA VAL A 73 -12.39 -8.23 4.75
C VAL A 73 -13.33 -7.37 3.92
N SER A 74 -14.04 -6.48 4.60
CA SER A 74 -14.95 -5.54 3.94
C SER A 74 -14.18 -4.52 3.10
N PRO A 75 -14.80 -3.91 2.08
CA PRO A 75 -14.21 -2.78 1.36
C PRO A 75 -13.78 -1.64 2.29
N GLU A 76 -14.51 -1.43 3.39
CA GLU A 76 -14.24 -0.44 4.42
C GLU A 76 -12.98 -0.79 5.22
N ASP A 77 -12.82 -2.06 5.63
CA ASP A 77 -11.64 -2.54 6.34
C ASP A 77 -10.38 -2.45 5.47
N ARG A 78 -10.51 -2.82 4.18
CA ARG A 78 -9.45 -2.65 3.19
C ARG A 78 -9.05 -1.18 3.06
N LEU A 79 -10.03 -0.28 2.99
CA LEU A 79 -9.78 1.15 2.89
C LEU A 79 -9.10 1.69 4.15
N LEU A 80 -9.56 1.27 5.33
CA LEU A 80 -8.96 1.64 6.61
C LEU A 80 -7.51 1.17 6.71
N LEU A 81 -7.23 -0.08 6.33
CA LEU A 81 -5.88 -0.64 6.28
C LEU A 81 -4.97 0.16 5.35
N ALA A 82 -5.45 0.51 4.15
CA ALA A 82 -4.69 1.33 3.21
C ALA A 82 -4.39 2.74 3.75
N ARG A 83 -5.35 3.37 4.45
CA ARG A 83 -5.13 4.67 5.09
C ARG A 83 -4.08 4.60 6.20
N LEU A 84 -4.09 3.52 6.99
CA LEU A 84 -3.05 3.27 7.99
C LEU A 84 -1.67 3.13 7.33
N ILE A 85 -1.57 2.28 6.29
CA ILE A 85 -0.31 2.05 5.57
C ILE A 85 0.23 3.36 5.00
N ARG A 86 -0.63 4.20 4.43
CA ARG A 86 -0.25 5.54 3.99
C ARG A 86 0.34 6.32 5.18
N ALA A 87 -0.41 6.46 6.27
CA ALA A 87 -0.02 7.33 7.37
C ALA A 87 1.29 6.88 8.05
N GLU A 88 1.56 5.58 8.09
CA GLU A 88 2.74 5.00 8.75
C GLU A 88 3.95 4.81 7.82
N ALA A 89 3.73 4.54 6.54
CA ALA A 89 4.78 4.11 5.60
C ALA A 89 4.79 4.88 4.26
N GLU A 90 4.14 6.04 4.17
CA GLU A 90 4.32 6.94 3.02
C GLU A 90 5.79 7.38 2.92
N GLY A 91 6.39 7.16 1.73
CA GLY A 91 7.82 7.38 1.48
C GLY A 91 8.72 6.16 1.72
N GLU A 92 8.21 5.08 2.31
CA GLU A 92 8.94 3.81 2.44
C GLU A 92 8.88 3.00 1.13
N PRO A 93 9.85 2.09 0.90
CA PRO A 93 9.77 1.14 -0.22
C PRO A 93 8.46 0.34 -0.14
N PHE A 94 7.95 -0.08 -1.29
CA PHE A 94 6.68 -0.79 -1.38
C PHE A 94 6.64 -2.04 -0.48
N GLU A 95 7.75 -2.80 -0.39
CA GLU A 95 7.89 -3.92 0.54
C GLU A 95 7.65 -3.50 2.01
N GLY A 96 8.11 -2.31 2.41
CA GLY A 96 7.88 -1.75 3.75
C GLY A 96 6.43 -1.36 4.00
N GLN A 97 5.74 -0.87 2.96
CA GLN A 97 4.30 -0.58 3.01
C GLN A 97 3.49 -1.87 3.21
N VAL A 98 3.84 -2.95 2.48
CA VAL A 98 3.22 -4.27 2.66
C VAL A 98 3.51 -4.82 4.06
N ALA A 99 4.75 -4.68 4.55
CA ALA A 99 5.16 -5.12 5.89
C ALA A 99 4.33 -4.46 7.00
N VAL A 100 4.05 -3.15 6.90
CA VAL A 100 3.16 -2.46 7.86
C VAL A 100 1.76 -3.07 7.84
N GLY A 101 1.18 -3.28 6.66
CA GLY A 101 -0.12 -3.97 6.53
C GLY A 101 -0.12 -5.36 7.14
N ALA A 102 0.94 -6.13 6.91
CA ALA A 102 1.10 -7.47 7.45
C ALA A 102 1.15 -7.48 8.99
N THR A 103 1.77 -6.49 9.65
CA THR A 103 1.76 -6.41 11.12
C THR A 103 0.37 -6.31 11.72
N VAL A 104 -0.56 -5.59 11.05
CA VAL A 104 -1.97 -5.52 11.47
C VAL A 104 -2.61 -6.89 11.36
N LEU A 105 -2.42 -7.57 10.23
CA LEU A 105 -3.00 -8.88 9.99
C LEU A 105 -2.41 -9.97 10.91
N ASN A 106 -1.14 -9.85 11.28
CA ASN A 106 -0.50 -10.73 12.25
C ASN A 106 -1.09 -10.57 13.65
N ARG A 107 -1.49 -9.35 14.02
CA ARG A 107 -2.24 -9.10 15.26
C ARG A 107 -3.64 -9.68 15.18
N VAL A 108 -4.37 -9.44 14.09
CA VAL A 108 -5.71 -10.03 13.89
C VAL A 108 -5.71 -11.55 14.03
N LYS A 109 -4.65 -12.22 13.54
CA LYS A 109 -4.48 -13.68 13.65
C LYS A 109 -4.04 -14.18 15.04
N SER A 110 -3.63 -13.27 15.93
CA SER A 110 -3.06 -13.62 17.22
C SER A 110 -4.12 -13.50 18.33
N PRO A 111 -4.27 -14.51 19.21
CA PRO A 111 -5.25 -14.47 20.29
C PRO A 111 -4.96 -13.41 21.36
N SER A 112 -3.79 -12.75 21.30
CA SER A 112 -3.41 -11.67 22.22
C SER A 112 -3.93 -10.29 21.80
N TYR A 113 -4.60 -10.19 20.65
CA TYR A 113 -5.05 -8.93 20.07
C TYR A 113 -6.53 -9.03 19.62
N PRO A 114 -7.18 -7.89 19.34
CA PRO A 114 -8.47 -7.89 18.67
C PRO A 114 -8.42 -8.65 17.34
N ASP A 115 -9.51 -9.34 17.02
CA ASP A 115 -9.68 -10.24 15.88
C ASP A 115 -10.23 -9.54 14.62
N THR A 116 -10.22 -8.21 14.59
CA THR A 116 -10.68 -7.39 13.45
C THR A 116 -9.69 -6.28 13.12
N ILE A 117 -9.62 -5.90 11.84
CA ILE A 117 -8.76 -4.80 11.38
C ILE A 117 -9.07 -3.49 12.12
N PRO A 118 -10.34 -3.04 12.23
CA PRO A 118 -10.68 -1.86 13.03
C PRO A 118 -10.29 -2.04 14.50
N GLY A 119 -10.53 -3.21 15.08
CA GLY A 119 -10.18 -3.50 16.47
C GLY A 119 -8.69 -3.31 16.75
N VAL A 120 -7.82 -3.76 15.84
CA VAL A 120 -6.36 -3.57 15.95
C VAL A 120 -5.96 -2.12 15.70
N ILE A 121 -6.51 -1.46 14.69
CA ILE A 121 -6.13 -0.09 14.31
C ILE A 121 -6.55 0.92 15.38
N TYR A 122 -7.76 0.79 15.92
CA TYR A 122 -8.29 1.66 16.96
C TYR A 122 -7.96 1.19 18.39
N GLN A 123 -7.11 0.16 18.54
CA GLN A 123 -6.74 -0.38 19.83
C GLN A 123 -6.13 0.70 20.72
N ILE A 124 -6.64 0.80 21.95
CA ILE A 124 -6.04 1.55 23.05
C ILE A 124 -5.59 0.52 24.09
N ASP A 125 -4.30 0.51 24.39
CA ASP A 125 -3.72 -0.34 25.42
C ASP A 125 -3.11 0.53 26.52
N SER A 126 -3.51 0.29 27.77
CA SER A 126 -3.02 1.01 28.96
C SER A 126 -3.09 2.54 28.83
N GLY A 127 -4.10 3.05 28.11
CA GLY A 127 -4.32 4.48 27.86
C GLY A 127 -3.58 5.06 26.65
N TYR A 128 -2.85 4.25 25.89
CA TYR A 128 -2.10 4.67 24.71
C TYR A 128 -2.69 4.06 23.44
N TRP A 129 -2.83 4.89 22.40
CA TRP A 129 -3.21 4.43 21.07
C TRP A 129 -2.11 3.59 20.46
N GLN A 130 -2.47 2.46 19.85
CA GLN A 130 -1.51 1.64 19.14
C GLN A 130 -0.87 2.39 17.96
N TYR A 131 -1.67 3.19 17.25
CA TYR A 131 -1.23 3.98 16.12
C TYR A 131 -1.52 5.46 16.39
N GLN A 132 -0.47 6.28 16.52
CA GLN A 132 -0.61 7.71 16.82
C GLN A 132 -1.39 8.47 15.75
N VAL A 133 -1.39 7.96 14.50
CA VAL A 133 -2.12 8.52 13.36
C VAL A 133 -3.64 8.48 13.54
N VAL A 134 -4.14 7.63 14.44
CA VAL A 134 -5.54 7.60 14.83
C VAL A 134 -5.86 8.78 15.74
N GLN A 135 -5.03 8.99 16.76
CA GLN A 135 -5.22 10.08 17.73
C GLN A 135 -5.15 11.47 17.07
N ASN A 136 -4.22 11.67 16.13
CA ASN A 136 -4.04 12.95 15.46
C ASN A 136 -4.96 13.14 14.23
N GLY A 137 -5.80 12.15 13.91
CA GLY A 137 -6.78 12.19 12.82
C GLY A 137 -6.21 12.01 11.41
N SER A 138 -4.90 11.79 11.25
CA SER A 138 -4.27 11.59 9.93
C SER A 138 -4.74 10.30 9.25
N ILE A 139 -5.26 9.34 10.03
CA ILE A 139 -5.95 8.14 9.52
C ILE A 139 -7.15 8.45 8.62
N ASN A 140 -7.70 9.67 8.65
CA ASN A 140 -8.84 10.08 7.83
C ASN A 140 -8.44 10.59 6.44
N LEU A 141 -7.15 10.77 6.17
CA LEU A 141 -6.67 11.13 4.83
C LEU A 141 -6.96 9.99 3.85
N PRO A 142 -7.27 10.27 2.57
CA PRO A 142 -7.51 9.23 1.58
C PRO A 142 -6.26 8.35 1.40
N PRO A 143 -6.37 7.07 1.04
CA PRO A 143 -5.19 6.28 0.73
C PRO A 143 -4.52 6.78 -0.57
N THR A 144 -3.24 6.48 -0.75
CA THR A 144 -2.55 6.61 -2.04
C THR A 144 -2.72 5.33 -2.87
N PRO A 145 -2.52 5.36 -4.20
CA PRO A 145 -2.53 4.15 -5.03
C PRO A 145 -1.57 3.07 -4.53
N THR A 146 -0.37 3.46 -4.05
CA THR A 146 0.62 2.51 -3.53
C THR A 146 0.16 1.88 -2.22
N SER A 147 -0.46 2.65 -1.31
CA SER A 147 -0.98 2.11 -0.05
C SER A 147 -2.18 1.18 -0.24
N LEU A 148 -3.02 1.42 -1.26
CA LEU A 148 -4.09 0.50 -1.64
C LEU A 148 -3.53 -0.82 -2.16
N ALA A 149 -2.55 -0.75 -3.07
CA ALA A 149 -1.88 -1.94 -3.59
C ALA A 149 -1.15 -2.72 -2.49
N ALA A 150 -0.52 -2.04 -1.54
CA ALA A 150 0.14 -2.66 -0.41
C ALA A 150 -0.85 -3.35 0.55
N ALA A 151 -2.01 -2.72 0.80
CA ALA A 151 -3.09 -3.33 1.56
C ALA A 151 -3.59 -4.61 0.88
N ASP A 152 -3.83 -4.56 -0.44
CA ASP A 152 -4.24 -5.74 -1.22
C ASP A 152 -3.23 -6.88 -1.13
N GLN A 153 -1.95 -6.55 -1.21
CA GLN A 153 -0.89 -7.54 -1.17
C GLN A 153 -0.78 -8.19 0.21
N ALA A 154 -0.84 -7.40 1.29
CA ALA A 154 -0.89 -7.93 2.65
C ALA A 154 -2.14 -8.81 2.88
N LEU A 155 -3.32 -8.37 2.40
CA LEU A 155 -4.58 -9.12 2.51
C LEU A 155 -4.56 -10.46 1.76
N ARG A 156 -3.76 -10.58 0.70
CA ARG A 156 -3.50 -11.85 0.00
C ARG A 156 -2.56 -12.78 0.76
N GLY A 157 -1.96 -12.32 1.86
CA GLY A 157 -1.12 -13.11 2.75
C GLY A 157 0.37 -12.81 2.69
N ASP A 158 0.80 -11.86 1.87
CA ASP A 158 2.21 -11.49 1.80
C ASP A 158 2.66 -10.82 3.10
N ASP A 159 3.69 -11.37 3.71
CA ASP A 159 4.29 -10.84 4.94
C ASP A 159 5.82 -10.72 4.83
N PRO A 160 6.32 -9.63 4.22
CA PRO A 160 7.75 -9.36 4.19
C PRO A 160 8.33 -9.02 5.57
N SER A 161 7.50 -8.76 6.60
CA SER A 161 7.96 -8.47 7.96
C SER A 161 8.41 -9.71 8.76
N TRP A 162 8.12 -10.90 8.23
CA TRP A 162 8.40 -12.20 8.85
C TRP A 162 7.68 -12.41 10.19
N GLY A 163 6.37 -12.18 10.22
CA GLY A 163 5.54 -12.44 11.40
C GLY A 163 5.71 -11.38 12.49
N ALA A 164 6.09 -10.16 12.13
CA ALA A 164 6.21 -9.05 13.06
C ALA A 164 4.83 -8.63 13.59
N ILE A 165 4.78 -8.18 14.84
CA ILE A 165 3.59 -7.61 15.48
C ILE A 165 3.72 -6.11 15.71
N GLY A 166 4.86 -5.51 15.33
CA GLY A 166 5.08 -4.09 15.46
C GLY A 166 6.31 -3.64 14.69
N PHE A 167 6.47 -2.33 14.60
CA PHE A 167 7.62 -1.69 13.96
C PHE A 167 7.92 -0.35 14.62
N TYR A 168 9.11 0.18 14.36
CA TYR A 168 9.49 1.54 14.75
C TYR A 168 10.51 2.13 13.79
N ASN A 169 10.55 3.46 13.71
CA ASN A 169 11.61 4.18 13.03
C ASN A 169 12.69 4.57 14.06
N PRO A 170 13.92 4.04 13.97
CA PRO A 170 14.98 4.31 14.94
C PRO A 170 15.47 5.76 14.93
N ALA A 171 15.17 6.53 13.88
CA ALA A 171 15.44 7.97 13.83
C ALA A 171 14.37 8.81 14.55
N LYS A 172 13.18 8.26 14.80
CA LYS A 172 12.05 8.96 15.45
C LYS A 172 11.87 8.59 16.93
N THR A 173 12.36 7.43 17.37
CA THR A 173 12.20 6.98 18.75
C THR A 173 13.43 6.29 19.32
N ASN A 174 13.74 6.64 20.58
CA ASN A 174 14.74 6.00 21.41
C ASN A 174 14.13 5.18 22.56
N ASN A 175 12.83 4.85 22.50
CA ASN A 175 12.15 4.10 23.55
C ASN A 175 12.84 2.74 23.82
N PRO A 176 13.43 2.52 25.01
CA PRO A 176 14.18 1.30 25.31
C PRO A 176 13.33 0.03 25.20
N TRP A 177 12.05 0.10 25.54
CA TRP A 177 11.15 -1.06 25.51
C TRP A 177 10.99 -1.60 24.08
N VAL A 178 10.67 -0.72 23.13
CA VAL A 178 10.51 -1.11 21.71
C VAL A 178 11.83 -1.63 21.14
N ARG A 179 12.95 -1.00 21.51
CA ARG A 179 14.28 -1.38 21.02
C ARG A 179 14.81 -2.68 21.62
N SER A 180 14.23 -3.15 22.72
CA SER A 180 14.56 -4.43 23.33
C SER A 180 13.83 -5.63 22.71
N ARG A 181 12.84 -5.37 21.83
CA ARG A 181 12.04 -6.42 21.20
C ARG A 181 12.87 -7.24 20.20
N PRO A 182 12.65 -8.56 20.09
CA PRO A 182 13.27 -9.39 19.06
C PRO A 182 12.99 -8.86 17.66
N VAL A 183 14.04 -8.42 16.95
CA VAL A 183 13.94 -7.90 15.58
C VAL A 183 13.68 -9.05 14.61
N THR A 184 12.68 -8.89 13.74
CA THR A 184 12.40 -9.84 12.66
C THR A 184 13.06 -9.39 11.35
N ARG A 185 12.96 -8.10 11.02
CA ARG A 185 13.52 -7.53 9.79
C ARG A 185 13.71 -6.02 9.85
N VAL A 186 14.54 -5.50 8.95
CA VAL A 186 14.67 -4.05 8.68
C VAL A 186 14.33 -3.82 7.21
N ILE A 187 13.37 -2.93 6.94
CA ILE A 187 12.92 -2.59 5.59
C ILE A 187 12.75 -1.07 5.52
N GLY A 188 13.49 -0.43 4.62
CA GLY A 188 13.56 1.04 4.56
C GLY A 188 14.03 1.61 5.90
N ASN A 189 13.28 2.56 6.44
CA ASN A 189 13.56 3.19 7.73
C ASN A 189 12.89 2.50 8.91
N HIS A 190 12.20 1.37 8.71
CA HIS A 190 11.52 0.65 9.78
C HIS A 190 12.28 -0.59 10.24
N VAL A 191 12.32 -0.74 11.56
CA VAL A 191 12.72 -1.98 12.23
C VAL A 191 11.44 -2.68 12.70
N PHE A 192 11.22 -3.91 12.23
CA PHE A 192 10.09 -4.76 12.56
C PHE A 192 10.46 -5.75 13.67
N PHE A 193 9.52 -6.06 14.55
CA PHE A 193 9.79 -6.89 15.74
C PHE A 193 8.60 -7.76 16.17
N ARG A 194 8.90 -8.75 17.03
CA ARG A 194 7.94 -9.66 17.68
C ARG A 194 7.91 -9.48 19.20
#